data_AF-H3HCU5-F1
#
_entry.id   AF-H3HCU5-F1
#
_cell.length_a   1.000
_cell.length_b   1.000
_cell.length_c   1.000
_cell.angle_alpha   90.00
_cell.angle_beta   90.00
_cell.angle_gamma   90.00
#
_symmetry.space_group_name_H-M   'P 1'
#
loop_
_entity.id
_entity.type
_entity.pdbx_description
1 polymer ?
#
loop_
_entity_poly.entity_id
_entity_poly.type
_entity_poly.pdbx_seq_one_letter_code
_entity_poly.pdbx_strand_id
1 'polypeptide(L)'
;NEKLAWDAVIMLVVLYSAIIVPVQVGFPEIQLGAVARTIAIISDVLFFVDVVHNFLVGYYPDDDENIVRDRRLIAKRYLASWFLPDLRHFVAKVEDALDLDAVLARLTRLIGQVLLVTHIFSCFWHLIGFTTEDEGHTWMIDADVRYKSVSERYVYSFYWVVATRIGTVKLQPVPENSV
;
A
#
# COMPACT_ATOMS: atom_id res chain seq x y z
N ASN A 1 -13.52 3.60 26.11
CA ASN A 1 -13.07 3.72 24.70
C ASN A 1 -12.02 2.68 24.31
N GLU A 2 -12.03 1.47 24.88
CA GLU A 2 -10.97 0.48 24.67
C GLU A 2 -11.00 -0.13 23.26
N LYS A 3 -12.20 -0.39 22.71
CA LYS A 3 -12.37 -0.85 21.33
C LYS A 3 -11.88 0.17 20.30
N LEU A 4 -12.20 1.45 20.49
CA LEU A 4 -11.75 2.53 19.60
C LEU A 4 -10.21 2.69 19.61
N ALA A 5 -9.59 2.55 20.79
CA ALA A 5 -8.14 2.59 20.92
C ALA A 5 -7.47 1.41 20.20
N TRP A 6 -8.04 0.20 20.33
CA TRP A 6 -7.57 -0.98 19.61
C TRP A 6 -7.70 -0.83 18.10
N ASP A 7 -8.88 -0.41 17.60
CA ASP A 7 -9.12 -0.15 16.19
C ASP A 7 -8.12 0.89 15.63
N ALA A 8 -7.79 1.93 16.40
CA ALA A 8 -6.81 2.94 16.02
C ALA A 8 -5.37 2.40 15.97
N VAL A 9 -4.98 1.55 16.93
CA VAL A 9 -3.67 0.89 16.92
C VAL A 9 -3.53 0.00 15.69
N ILE A 10 -4.54 -0.82 15.39
CA ILE A 10 -4.55 -1.67 14.20
C ILE A 10 -4.48 -0.81 12.93
N MET A 11 -5.22 0.31 12.87
CA MET A 11 -5.14 1.22 11.73
C MET A 11 -3.72 1.77 11.51
N LEU A 12 -3.04 2.18 12.59
CA LEU A 12 -1.66 2.68 12.49
C LEU A 12 -0.69 1.60 11.99
N VAL A 13 -0.86 0.36 12.44
CA VAL A 13 -0.08 -0.79 11.95
C VAL A 13 -0.36 -1.06 10.47
N VAL A 14 -1.61 -0.98 10.04
CA VAL A 14 -2.01 -1.18 8.64
C VAL A 14 -1.44 -0.07 7.75
N LEU A 15 -1.54 1.20 8.15
CA LEU A 15 -0.98 2.33 7.41
C LEU A 15 0.55 2.23 7.29
N TYR A 16 1.23 1.85 8.37
CA TYR A 16 2.67 1.58 8.35
C TYR A 16 3.02 0.47 7.35
N SER A 17 2.30 -0.65 7.40
CA SER A 17 2.53 -1.80 6.52
C SER A 17 2.26 -1.46 5.05
N ALA A 18 1.23 -0.64 4.78
CA ALA A 18 0.87 -0.19 3.44
C ALA A 18 1.94 0.68 2.76
N ILE A 19 2.84 1.28 3.53
CA ILE A 19 4.01 2.04 3.02
C ILE A 19 5.27 1.17 3.00
N ILE A 20 5.53 0.42 4.07
CA ILE A 20 6.79 -0.30 4.22
C ILE A 20 6.87 -1.55 3.35
N VAL A 21 5.77 -2.29 3.16
CA VAL A 21 5.78 -3.51 2.37
C VAL A 21 6.13 -3.24 0.90
N PRO A 22 5.51 -2.28 0.19
CA PRO A 22 5.93 -1.92 -1.16
C PRO A 22 7.39 -1.47 -1.24
N VAL A 23 7.90 -0.73 -0.25
CA VAL A 23 9.31 -0.32 -0.21
C VAL A 23 10.23 -1.52 -0.05
N GLN A 24 9.93 -2.45 0.86
CA GLN A 24 10.73 -3.65 1.09
C GLN A 24 10.81 -4.54 -0.15
N VAL A 25 9.68 -4.72 -0.82
CA VAL A 25 9.59 -5.54 -2.02
C VAL A 25 10.23 -4.82 -3.20
N GLY A 26 9.97 -3.52 -3.35
CA GLY A 26 10.41 -2.74 -4.49
C GLY A 26 11.88 -2.34 -4.46
N PHE A 27 12.48 -2.26 -3.29
CA PHE A 27 13.86 -1.82 -3.08
C PHE A 27 14.66 -2.86 -2.29
N PRO A 28 14.97 -4.01 -2.91
CA PRO A 28 15.66 -5.12 -2.22
C PRO A 28 17.07 -4.74 -1.74
N GLU A 29 17.72 -3.72 -2.34
CA GLU A 29 19.03 -3.26 -1.87
C GLU A 29 18.98 -2.39 -0.60
N ILE A 30 17.81 -1.88 -0.19
CA ILE A 30 17.69 -1.18 1.08
C ILE A 30 17.82 -2.23 2.18
N GLN A 31 19.02 -2.33 2.74
CA GLN A 31 19.27 -3.06 3.98
C GLN A 31 18.61 -2.31 5.14
N LEU A 32 17.29 -2.47 5.25
CA LEU A 32 16.55 -2.04 6.43
C LEU A 32 17.21 -2.68 7.65
N GLY A 33 17.59 -1.85 8.62
CA GLY A 33 18.27 -2.32 9.82
C GLY A 33 17.48 -3.43 10.54
N ALA A 34 18.16 -4.22 11.38
CA ALA A 34 17.57 -5.35 12.08
C ALA A 34 16.27 -5.00 12.83
N VAL A 35 16.18 -3.77 13.35
CA VAL A 35 14.96 -3.23 13.99
C VAL A 35 13.78 -3.15 13.02
N ALA A 36 13.97 -2.58 11.83
CA ALA A 36 12.89 -2.44 10.83
C ALA A 36 12.44 -3.81 10.29
N ARG A 37 13.37 -4.76 10.11
CA ARG A 37 13.05 -6.14 9.74
C ARG A 37 12.26 -6.85 10.85
N THR A 38 12.62 -6.64 12.10
CA THR A 38 11.92 -7.21 13.25
C THR A 38 10.50 -6.63 13.37
N ILE A 39 10.35 -5.31 13.20
CA ILE A 39 9.05 -4.65 13.19
C ILE A 39 8.16 -5.21 12.06
N ALA A 40 8.70 -5.38 10.85
CA ALA A 40 7.93 -5.93 9.74
C ALA A 40 7.41 -7.35 10.03
N ILE A 41 8.26 -8.24 10.56
CA ILE A 41 7.85 -9.60 10.94
C ILE A 41 6.79 -9.55 12.05
N ILE A 42 6.95 -8.68 13.05
CA ILE A 42 5.97 -8.50 14.12
C ILE A 42 4.64 -7.99 13.55
N SER A 43 4.66 -7.01 12.66
CA SER A 43 3.48 -6.47 11.98
C SER A 43 2.77 -7.56 11.17
N ASP A 44 3.50 -8.41 10.43
CA ASP A 44 2.93 -9.52 9.66
C ASP A 44 2.25 -10.55 10.57
N VAL A 45 2.88 -10.89 11.70
CA VAL A 45 2.30 -11.81 12.69
C VAL A 45 1.06 -11.21 13.36
N LEU A 46 1.10 -9.94 13.75
CA LEU A 46 -0.05 -9.24 14.32
C LEU A 46 -1.22 -9.18 13.34
N PHE A 47 -0.93 -8.91 12.05
CA PHE A 47 -1.94 -8.93 11.00
C PHE A 47 -2.55 -10.32 10.83
N PHE A 48 -1.73 -11.38 10.84
CA PHE A 48 -2.24 -12.75 10.78
C PHE A 48 -3.14 -13.09 11.98
N VAL A 49 -2.75 -12.67 13.18
CA VAL A 49 -3.54 -12.86 14.40
C VAL A 49 -4.87 -12.10 14.33
N ASP A 50 -4.86 -10.86 13.85
CA ASP A 50 -6.08 -10.06 13.66
C ASP A 50 -7.03 -10.69 12.63
N VAL A 51 -6.48 -11.17 11.50
CA VAL A 51 -7.24 -11.92 10.50
C VAL A 51 -7.89 -13.16 11.11
N VAL A 52 -7.14 -13.96 11.87
CA VAL A 52 -7.67 -15.16 12.55
C VAL A 52 -8.72 -14.78 13.60
N HIS A 53 -8.52 -13.70 14.35
CA HIS A 53 -9.46 -13.22 15.34
C HIS A 53 -10.78 -12.78 14.68
N ASN A 54 -10.69 -12.04 13.57
CA ASN A 54 -11.84 -11.65 12.75
C ASN A 54 -12.57 -12.86 12.13
N PHE A 55 -11.87 -13.95 11.80
CA PHE A 55 -12.50 -15.20 11.36
C PHE A 55 -13.20 -15.97 12.49
N LEU A 56 -12.78 -15.79 13.75
CA LEU A 56 -13.35 -16.47 14.91
C LEU A 56 -14.52 -15.69 15.53
N VAL A 57 -14.49 -14.36 15.45
CA VAL A 57 -15.58 -13.46 15.85
C VAL A 57 -16.55 -13.31 14.67
N GLY A 58 -17.45 -14.28 14.51
CA GLY A 58 -18.43 -14.28 13.42
C GLY A 58 -19.32 -13.04 13.37
N TYR A 59 -19.71 -12.63 12.17
CA TYR A 59 -20.61 -11.49 11.90
C TYR A 59 -22.08 -11.85 12.17
N TYR A 60 -22.84 -10.91 12.76
CA TYR A 60 -24.30 -10.97 12.85
C TYR A 60 -24.89 -10.21 11.64
N PRO A 61 -25.63 -10.84 10.72
CA PRO A 61 -26.36 -10.12 9.69
C PRO A 61 -27.51 -9.34 10.33
N ASP A 62 -27.58 -8.04 10.05
CA ASP A 62 -28.53 -7.08 10.63
C ASP A 62 -30.02 -7.27 10.22
N ASP A 63 -30.47 -8.44 9.73
CA ASP A 63 -31.89 -8.60 9.36
C ASP A 63 -32.43 -10.05 9.21
N ASP A 64 -31.74 -11.08 9.71
CA ASP A 64 -32.25 -12.46 9.64
C ASP A 64 -31.94 -13.24 10.93
N GLU A 65 -32.96 -13.83 11.56
CA GLU A 65 -32.84 -14.66 12.77
C GLU A 65 -32.04 -15.96 12.53
N ASN A 66 -31.60 -16.22 11.29
CA ASN A 66 -30.82 -17.39 10.93
C ASN A 66 -29.32 -17.10 10.85
N ILE A 67 -28.56 -17.63 11.83
CA ILE A 67 -27.09 -17.65 11.80
C ILE A 67 -26.63 -18.49 10.60
N VAL A 68 -26.20 -17.85 9.52
CA VAL A 68 -25.50 -18.53 8.42
C VAL A 68 -24.08 -18.89 8.89
N ARG A 69 -23.91 -20.12 9.40
CA ARG A 69 -22.63 -20.67 9.88
C ARG A 69 -21.65 -21.06 8.76
N ASP A 70 -21.91 -20.67 7.52
CA ASP A 70 -21.19 -21.18 6.38
C ASP A 70 -19.83 -20.46 6.20
N ARG A 71 -18.86 -20.90 7.02
CA ARG A 71 -17.49 -20.38 7.12
C ARG A 71 -16.77 -20.25 5.77
N ARG A 72 -17.12 -21.10 4.79
CA ARG A 72 -16.52 -21.11 3.46
C ARG A 72 -17.04 -19.99 2.56
N LEU A 73 -18.32 -19.61 2.70
CA LEU A 73 -18.90 -18.48 1.98
C LEU A 73 -18.40 -17.16 2.56
N ILE A 74 -18.25 -17.10 3.89
CA ILE A 74 -17.65 -15.98 4.61
C ILE A 74 -16.19 -15.83 4.19
N ALA A 75 -15.39 -16.90 4.22
CA ALA A 75 -13.97 -16.86 3.82
C ALA A 75 -13.75 -16.41 2.37
N LYS A 76 -14.58 -16.85 1.42
CA LYS A 76 -14.48 -16.42 0.02
C LYS A 76 -14.81 -14.93 -0.18
N ARG A 77 -15.82 -14.41 0.54
CA ARG A 77 -16.16 -12.97 0.51
C ARG A 77 -15.15 -12.11 1.26
N TYR A 78 -14.63 -12.61 2.38
CA TYR A 78 -13.57 -11.96 3.13
C TYR A 78 -12.30 -11.84 2.28
N LEU A 79 -11.78 -12.94 1.73
CA LEU A 79 -10.56 -12.96 0.91
C LEU A 79 -10.64 -12.07 -0.34
N ALA A 80 -11.84 -11.84 -0.89
CA ALA A 80 -12.04 -11.00 -2.08
C ALA A 80 -12.19 -9.50 -1.77
N SER A 81 -12.59 -9.14 -0.54
CA SER A 81 -12.95 -7.76 -0.19
C SER A 81 -12.14 -7.14 0.95
N TRP A 82 -11.26 -7.89 1.63
CA TRP A 82 -10.66 -7.54 2.93
C TRP A 82 -9.94 -6.17 3.05
N PHE A 83 -9.27 -5.66 2.02
CA PHE A 83 -8.36 -4.51 2.22
C PHE A 83 -9.00 -3.11 2.09
N LEU A 84 -10.12 -2.99 1.37
CA LEU A 84 -10.70 -1.68 1.02
C LEU A 84 -11.84 -1.20 1.94
N PRO A 85 -12.72 -2.05 2.50
CA PRO A 85 -13.85 -1.64 3.35
C PRO A 85 -13.44 -1.18 4.75
N ASP A 86 -12.48 -1.84 5.40
CA ASP A 86 -12.14 -1.56 6.81
C ASP A 86 -11.43 -0.21 6.98
N LEU A 87 -10.54 0.14 6.05
CA LEU A 87 -9.95 1.48 5.99
C LEU A 87 -11.03 2.55 5.83
N ARG A 88 -12.03 2.31 4.98
CA ARG A 88 -13.11 3.30 4.72
C ARG A 88 -13.99 3.50 5.94
N HIS A 89 -14.32 2.41 6.65
CA HIS A 89 -15.19 2.47 7.81
C HIS A 89 -14.51 3.17 9.00
N PHE A 90 -13.22 2.88 9.22
CA PHE A 90 -12.45 3.55 10.27
C PHE A 90 -12.17 5.02 9.94
N VAL A 91 -11.79 5.34 8.69
CA VAL A 91 -11.58 6.73 8.27
C VAL A 91 -12.87 7.54 8.46
N ALA A 92 -14.03 6.99 8.12
CA ALA A 92 -15.32 7.64 8.40
C ALA A 92 -15.54 7.89 9.90
N LYS A 93 -15.20 6.93 10.78
CA LYS A 93 -15.27 7.15 12.25
C LYS A 93 -14.32 8.25 12.73
N VAL A 94 -13.13 8.37 12.13
CA VAL A 94 -12.16 9.44 12.47
C VAL A 94 -12.66 10.79 11.97
N GLU A 95 -13.23 10.84 10.75
CA GLU A 95 -13.85 12.03 10.19
C GLU A 95 -14.98 12.55 11.09
N ASP A 96 -15.85 11.65 11.56
CA ASP A 96 -16.92 11.96 12.52
C ASP A 96 -16.37 12.40 13.89
N ALA A 97 -15.28 11.78 14.37
CA ALA A 97 -14.65 12.15 15.64
C ALA A 97 -13.93 13.50 15.61
N LEU A 98 -13.51 13.96 14.43
CA LEU A 98 -12.81 15.23 14.22
C LEU A 98 -13.74 16.35 13.73
N ASP A 99 -15.04 16.08 13.59
CA ASP A 99 -16.07 17.01 13.11
C ASP A 99 -15.66 17.68 11.78
N LEU A 100 -15.10 16.89 10.86
CA LEU A 100 -14.66 17.37 9.55
C LEU A 100 -15.85 17.53 8.61
N ASP A 101 -15.88 18.64 7.86
CA ASP A 101 -16.89 18.86 6.83
C ASP A 101 -16.88 17.73 5.78
N ALA A 102 -18.08 17.38 5.27
CA ALA A 102 -18.23 16.33 4.26
C ALA A 102 -17.42 16.57 2.98
N VAL A 103 -17.08 17.82 2.64
CA VAL A 103 -16.19 18.15 1.52
C VAL A 103 -14.74 17.82 1.88
N LEU A 104 -14.28 18.20 3.07
CA LEU A 104 -12.92 17.95 3.54
C LEU A 104 -12.65 16.46 3.74
N ALA A 105 -13.60 15.71 4.31
CA ALA A 105 -13.58 14.25 4.39
C ALA A 105 -13.40 13.61 3.00
N ARG A 106 -14.16 14.06 1.99
CA ARG A 106 -14.00 13.56 0.62
C ARG A 106 -12.62 13.88 0.04
N LEU A 107 -12.11 15.08 0.26
CA LEU A 107 -10.79 15.48 -0.26
C LEU A 107 -9.65 14.70 0.40
N THR A 108 -9.66 14.57 1.73
CA THR A 108 -8.65 13.82 2.48
C THR A 108 -8.61 12.36 2.04
N ARG A 109 -9.77 11.72 1.86
CA ARG A 109 -9.88 10.36 1.36
C ARG A 109 -9.36 10.18 -0.06
N LEU A 110 -9.70 11.08 -0.98
CA LEU A 110 -9.23 11.03 -2.37
C LEU A 110 -7.72 11.23 -2.44
N ILE A 111 -7.19 12.23 -1.74
CA ILE A 111 -5.75 12.52 -1.70
C ILE A 111 -4.98 11.34 -1.12
N GLY A 112 -5.42 10.80 0.02
CA GLY A 112 -4.79 9.64 0.65
C GLY A 112 -4.76 8.41 -0.28
N GLN A 113 -5.87 8.14 -0.97
CA GLN A 113 -5.95 7.04 -1.93
C GLN A 113 -5.01 7.28 -3.12
N VAL A 114 -4.96 8.48 -3.69
CA VAL A 114 -4.07 8.79 -4.82
C VAL A 114 -2.60 8.64 -4.43
N LEU A 115 -2.21 9.14 -3.26
CA LEU A 115 -0.84 9.04 -2.76
C LEU A 115 -0.41 7.58 -2.57
N LEU A 116 -1.24 6.77 -1.92
CA LEU A 116 -0.93 5.36 -1.67
C LEU A 116 -0.76 4.58 -2.98
N VAL A 117 -1.68 4.74 -3.92
CA VAL A 117 -1.62 4.03 -5.19
C VAL A 117 -0.41 4.52 -6.01
N THR A 118 -0.05 5.81 -5.96
CA THR A 118 1.14 6.31 -6.66
C THR A 118 2.43 5.74 -6.06
N HIS A 119 2.50 5.63 -4.73
CA HIS A 119 3.61 5.00 -4.03
C HIS A 119 3.79 3.52 -4.40
N ILE A 120 2.71 2.73 -4.39
CA ILE A 120 2.74 1.30 -4.74
C ILE A 120 3.24 1.11 -6.17
N PHE A 121 2.70 1.88 -7.13
CA PHE A 121 3.11 1.80 -8.53
C PHE A 121 4.57 2.25 -8.73
N SER A 122 5.03 3.25 -7.97
CA SER A 122 6.44 3.69 -8.01
C SER A 122 7.38 2.59 -7.55
N CYS A 123 7.08 1.94 -6.42
CA CYS A 123 7.88 0.83 -5.91
C CYS A 123 7.88 -0.36 -6.86
N PHE A 124 6.74 -0.66 -7.47
CA PHE A 124 6.62 -1.72 -8.48
C PHE A 124 7.42 -1.41 -9.75
N TRP A 125 7.39 -0.16 -10.23
CA TRP A 125 8.16 0.26 -11.40
C TRP A 125 9.68 0.19 -11.16
N HIS A 126 10.12 0.58 -9.95
CA HIS A 126 11.50 0.38 -9.51
C HIS A 126 11.87 -1.11 -9.52
N LEU A 127 11.02 -1.97 -8.96
CA LEU A 127 11.26 -3.41 -8.91
C LEU A 127 11.48 -4.01 -10.30
N ILE A 128 10.64 -3.64 -11.27
CA ILE A 128 10.76 -4.10 -12.65
C ILE A 128 12.14 -3.70 -13.19
N GLY A 129 12.51 -2.43 -13.09
CA GLY A 129 13.79 -1.95 -13.63
C GLY A 129 15.02 -2.57 -12.98
N PHE A 130 14.90 -3.00 -11.72
CA PHE A 130 15.97 -3.68 -10.98
C PHE A 130 16.04 -5.19 -11.26
N THR A 131 14.90 -5.87 -11.44
CA THR A 131 14.84 -7.33 -11.60
C THR A 131 15.03 -7.80 -13.03
N THR A 132 14.78 -6.95 -14.03
CA THR A 132 14.99 -7.28 -15.44
C THR A 132 16.42 -6.97 -15.93
N GLU A 133 17.40 -6.87 -15.02
CA GLU A 133 18.79 -6.51 -15.35
C GLU A 133 19.45 -7.53 -16.31
N ASP A 134 19.08 -8.80 -16.20
CA ASP A 134 19.66 -9.90 -17.00
C ASP A 134 19.38 -9.78 -18.51
N GLU A 135 18.40 -8.95 -18.92
CA GLU A 135 18.05 -8.73 -20.33
C GLU A 135 18.87 -7.60 -20.99
N GLY A 136 19.72 -6.88 -20.23
CA GLY A 136 20.66 -5.87 -20.75
C GLY A 136 20.05 -4.52 -21.14
N HIS A 137 18.74 -4.42 -21.35
CA HIS A 137 18.03 -3.17 -21.63
C HIS A 137 16.88 -2.97 -20.64
N THR A 138 17.11 -2.15 -19.61
CA THR A 138 16.06 -1.73 -18.67
C THR A 138 15.85 -0.23 -18.74
N TRP A 139 14.64 0.22 -18.39
CA TRP A 139 14.34 1.65 -18.35
C TRP A 139 15.31 2.44 -17.43
N MET A 140 15.87 1.79 -16.41
CA MET A 140 16.84 2.40 -15.50
C MET A 140 18.21 2.62 -16.15
N ILE A 141 18.61 1.71 -17.05
CA ILE A 141 19.84 1.83 -17.84
C ILE A 141 19.64 2.90 -18.92
N ASP A 142 18.51 2.86 -19.64
CA ASP A 142 18.18 3.82 -20.69
C ASP A 142 18.09 5.27 -20.16
N ALA A 143 17.60 5.44 -18.93
CA ALA A 143 17.48 6.76 -18.29
C ALA A 143 18.73 7.18 -17.49
N ASP A 144 19.80 6.38 -17.49
CA ASP A 144 21.03 6.60 -16.72
C ASP A 144 20.78 6.83 -15.20
N VAL A 145 19.85 6.06 -14.63
CA VAL A 145 19.50 6.15 -13.20
C VAL A 145 19.91 4.93 -12.39
N ARG A 146 20.35 3.84 -13.05
CA ARG A 146 20.67 2.54 -12.38
C ARG A 146 21.67 2.67 -11.24
N TYR A 147 22.71 3.49 -11.42
CA TYR A 147 23.82 3.65 -10.48
C TYR A 147 23.65 4.85 -9.53
N LYS A 148 22.52 5.55 -9.62
CA LYS A 148 22.19 6.67 -8.72
C LYS A 148 21.72 6.17 -7.36
N SER A 149 21.65 7.09 -6.39
CA SER A 149 21.16 6.79 -5.05
C SER A 149 19.74 6.22 -5.08
N VAL A 150 19.39 5.44 -4.06
CA VAL A 150 18.05 4.83 -3.94
C VAL A 150 16.95 5.89 -3.94
N SER A 151 17.20 7.03 -3.28
CA SER A 151 16.29 8.17 -3.26
C SER A 151 16.06 8.77 -4.64
N GLU A 152 17.11 8.91 -5.45
CA GLU A 152 16.98 9.40 -6.83
C GLU A 152 16.15 8.40 -7.65
N ARG A 153 16.48 7.11 -7.58
CA ARG A 153 15.73 6.07 -8.31
C ARG A 153 14.25 6.01 -7.92
N TYR A 154 13.91 6.22 -6.65
CA TYR A 154 12.53 6.38 -6.20
C TYR A 154 11.85 7.60 -6.80
N VAL A 155 12.52 8.77 -6.83
CA VAL A 155 11.98 10.00 -7.42
C VAL A 155 11.73 9.84 -8.92
N TYR A 156 12.63 9.19 -9.66
CA TYR A 156 12.43 8.89 -11.09
C TYR A 156 11.26 7.92 -11.32
N SER A 157 11.14 6.87 -10.49
CA SER A 157 10.03 5.92 -10.56
C SER A 157 8.69 6.61 -10.27
N PHE A 158 8.66 7.48 -9.27
CA PHE A 158 7.49 8.29 -8.93
C PHE A 158 7.13 9.26 -10.05
N TYR A 159 8.12 9.97 -10.60
CA TYR A 159 7.94 10.88 -11.72
C TYR A 159 7.32 10.16 -12.92
N TRP A 160 7.80 8.95 -13.24
CA TRP A 160 7.24 8.16 -14.34
C TRP A 160 5.77 7.79 -14.11
N VAL A 161 5.40 7.37 -12.91
CA VAL A 161 4.01 7.06 -12.57
C VAL A 161 3.13 8.30 -12.65
N VAL A 162 3.60 9.44 -12.14
CA VAL A 162 2.88 10.71 -12.21
C VAL A 162 2.73 11.16 -13.66
N ALA A 163 3.78 11.11 -14.47
CA ALA A 163 3.75 11.45 -15.88
C ALA A 163 2.78 10.57 -16.68
N THR A 164 2.77 9.26 -16.40
CA THR A 164 1.84 8.30 -17.02
C THR A 164 0.39 8.60 -16.63
N ARG A 165 0.13 8.96 -15.37
CA ARG A 165 -1.24 9.29 -14.91
C ARG A 165 -1.75 10.64 -15.40
N ILE A 166 -0.87 11.62 -15.59
CA ILE A 166 -1.23 12.93 -16.15
C ILE A 166 -1.38 12.84 -17.69
N GLY A 167 -0.97 11.73 -18.31
CA GLY A 167 -1.02 11.56 -19.76
C GLY A 167 0.06 12.35 -20.50
N THR A 168 1.06 12.85 -19.78
CA THR A 168 2.24 13.47 -20.41
C THR A 168 3.15 12.36 -20.90
N VAL A 169 3.04 12.01 -22.18
CA VAL A 169 4.10 11.27 -22.88
C VAL A 169 5.31 12.21 -22.96
N LYS A 170 6.38 11.94 -22.22
CA LYS A 170 7.70 12.49 -22.58
C LYS A 170 8.82 11.45 -22.42
N LEU A 171 9.30 11.06 -23.61
CA LEU A 171 10.68 10.98 -24.04
C LEU A 171 11.64 10.56 -22.94
N GLN A 172 12.01 9.27 -22.95
CA GLN A 172 13.27 8.84 -22.37
C GLN A 172 14.37 9.82 -22.82
N PRO A 173 15.20 10.37 -21.91
CA PRO A 173 16.36 11.13 -22.33
C PRO A 173 17.18 10.22 -23.23
N VAL A 174 17.29 10.57 -24.51
CA VAL A 174 18.22 9.90 -25.42
C VAL A 174 19.61 10.04 -24.79
N PRO A 175 20.36 8.95 -24.59
CA PRO A 175 21.71 9.06 -24.06
C PRO A 175 22.51 10.02 -24.94
N GLU A 176 23.17 11.00 -24.34
CA GLU A 176 24.03 11.98 -25.01
C GLU A 176 25.24 11.33 -25.73
N ASN A 177 25.34 9.99 -25.64
CA ASN A 177 26.41 9.16 -26.14
C ASN A 177 26.04 8.45 -27.46
N SER A 178 24.85 8.68 -28.03
CA SER A 178 24.54 8.21 -29.39
C SER A 178 25.15 9.17 -30.41
N VAL A 179 26.46 8.98 -30.65
CA VAL A 179 27.20 9.55 -31.79
C VAL A 179 26.69 8.94 -33.10
#